data_AF-A0A509LFR6-F1
#
_entry.id   AF-A0A509LFR6-F1
#
_cell.length_a   1.000
_cell.length_b   1.000
_cell.length_c   1.000
_cell.angle_alpha   90.00
_cell.angle_beta   90.00
_cell.angle_gamma   90.00
#
_symmetry.space_group_name_H-M   'P 1'
#
loop_
_entity.id
_entity.type
_entity.pdbx_description
1 polymer ?
#
loop_
_entity_poly.entity_id
_entity_poly.type
_entity_poly.pdbx_seq_one_letter_code
_entity_poly.pdbx_strand_id
1 'polypeptide(L)' 'METQSYTPKHSVKIVTATSLFDGHDASINIMRRILQDSGAEVIHIGHNRSAKEVVDAAIE' A
#
# COMPACT_ATOMS: atom_id res chain seq x y z
N MET A 1 10.28 17.51 -19.11
CA MET A 1 8.86 17.13 -19.25
C MET A 1 8.35 16.93 -17.84
N GLU A 2 7.40 17.74 -17.38
CA GLU A 2 6.76 17.50 -16.09
C GLU A 2 5.88 16.26 -16.23
N THR A 3 6.22 15.20 -15.50
CA THR A 3 5.37 14.01 -15.38
C THR A 3 4.19 14.37 -14.50
N GLN A 4 3.02 14.56 -15.11
CA GLN A 4 1.78 14.82 -14.38
C GLN A 4 1.42 13.58 -13.55
N SER A 5 1.29 13.75 -12.23
CA SER A 5 0.89 12.66 -11.33
C SER A 5 -0.48 12.12 -11.71
N TYR A 6 -0.60 10.80 -11.82
CA TYR A 6 -1.85 10.13 -12.13
C TYR A 6 -2.88 10.40 -11.02
N THR A 7 -4.11 10.75 -11.41
CA THR A 7 -5.25 10.83 -10.48
C THR A 7 -6.25 9.74 -10.85
N PRO A 8 -6.62 8.85 -9.91
CA PRO A 8 -7.53 7.76 -10.21
C PRO A 8 -8.95 8.27 -10.49
N LYS A 9 -9.60 7.68 -11.50
CA LYS A 9 -11.00 8.00 -11.87
C LYS A 9 -12.02 7.45 -10.86
N HIS A 10 -11.65 6.40 -10.14
CA HIS A 10 -12.46 5.74 -9.11
C HIS A 10 -11.73 5.78 -7.77
N SER A 11 -12.45 5.53 -6.67
CA SER A 11 -11.79 5.32 -5.38
C SER A 11 -10.92 4.06 -5.46
N VAL A 12 -9.61 4.26 -5.38
CA VAL A 12 -8.62 3.18 -5.37
C VAL A 12 -8.13 3.03 -3.94
N LYS A 13 -8.40 1.86 -3.34
CA LYS A 13 -7.90 1.47 -2.03
C LYS A 13 -6.79 0.43 -2.19
N ILE A 14 -5.70 0.59 -1.44
CA ILE A 14 -4.54 -0.30 -1.53
C ILE A 14 -4.17 -0.76 -0.13
N VAL A 15 -4.17 -2.08 0.07
CA VAL A 15 -3.61 -2.71 1.28
C VAL A 15 -2.11 -2.89 1.11
N THR A 16 -1.33 -2.43 2.09
CA THR A 16 0.14 -2.56 2.07
C THR A 16 0.65 -3.25 3.33
N ALA A 17 1.54 -4.22 3.15
CA ALA A 17 2.19 -4.97 4.21
C ALA A 17 3.59 -5.46 3.75
N THR A 18 4.47 -5.81 4.68
CA THR A 18 5.60 -6.70 4.36
C THR A 18 5.19 -8.15 4.53
N SER A 19 5.89 -9.06 3.85
CA SER A 19 5.61 -10.50 3.90
C SER A 19 5.91 -11.10 5.28
N LEU A 20 5.47 -12.34 5.47
CA LEU A 20 5.71 -13.09 6.70
C LEU A 20 7.21 -13.28 6.94
N PHE A 21 7.65 -13.01 8.16
CA PHE A 21 9.04 -12.96 8.61
C PHE A 21 9.91 -11.89 7.94
N ASP A 22 9.30 -10.89 7.30
CA ASP A 22 10.02 -9.76 6.73
C ASP A 22 9.87 -8.50 7.60
N GLY A 23 10.99 -7.99 8.11
CA GLY A 23 11.05 -6.74 8.87
C GLY A 23 11.42 -5.51 8.04
N HIS A 24 11.67 -5.65 6.73
CA HIS A 24 12.16 -4.56 5.88
C HIS A 24 11.03 -3.66 5.39
N ASP A 25 10.56 -2.77 6.24
CA ASP A 25 9.43 -1.89 5.95
C ASP A 25 9.81 -0.57 5.26
N ALA A 26 11.10 -0.30 5.07
CA ALA A 26 11.59 0.95 4.46
C ALA A 26 11.00 1.17 3.06
N SER A 27 11.03 0.14 2.22
CA SER A 27 10.51 0.19 0.85
C SER A 27 9.00 0.39 0.81
N ILE A 28 8.25 -0.33 1.66
CA ILE A 28 6.78 -0.21 1.68
C ILE A 28 6.33 1.15 2.24
N ASN A 29 7.11 1.72 3.17
CA ASN A 29 6.89 3.06 3.69
C ASN A 29 7.10 4.17 2.64
N ILE A 30 8.06 4.01 1.73
CA ILE A 30 8.24 4.93 0.60
C ILE A 30 7.08 4.75 -0.39
N MET A 31 6.78 3.50 -0.78
CA MET A 31 5.75 3.21 -1.78
C MET A 31 4.37 3.72 -1.34
N ARG A 32 3.97 3.49 -0.08
CA ARG A 32 2.67 3.96 0.41
C ARG A 32 2.53 5.49 0.36
N ARG A 33 3.63 6.23 0.58
CA ARG A 33 3.62 7.71 0.49
C ARG A 33 3.40 8.15 -0.96
N ILE A 34 4.13 7.55 -1.90
CA ILE A 34 3.95 7.83 -3.33
C ILE A 34 2.51 7.53 -3.80
N LEU A 35 1.94 6.42 -3.32
CA LEU A 35 0.54 6.05 -3.61
C LEU A 35 -0.46 7.05 -3.03
N GLN A 36 -0.25 7.49 -1.79
CA GLN A 36 -1.06 8.52 -1.14
C GLN A 36 -0.98 9.85 -1.88
N ASP A 37 0.23 10.28 -2.27
CA ASP A 37 0.46 11.51 -3.03
C ASP A 37 -0.19 11.45 -4.43
N SER A 38 -0.40 10.24 -4.96
CA SER A 38 -1.12 9.99 -6.22
C SER A 38 -2.64 9.86 -6.04
N GLY A 39 -3.17 10.10 -4.83
CA GLY A 39 -4.60 10.10 -4.54
C GLY A 39 -5.21 8.73 -4.24
N ALA A 40 -4.42 7.70 -3.99
CA ALA A 40 -4.93 6.40 -3.52
C ALA A 40 -5.13 6.40 -1.99
N GLU A 41 -6.18 5.73 -1.53
CA GLU A 41 -6.38 5.46 -0.10
C GLU A 41 -5.53 4.25 0.29
N VAL A 42 -4.57 4.44 1.20
CA VAL A 42 -3.67 3.35 1.61
C VAL A 42 -3.99 2.85 3.01
N ILE A 43 -4.29 1.55 3.09
CA ILE A 43 -4.51 0.79 4.32
C ILE A 43 -3.20 0.05 4.63
N HIS A 44 -2.40 0.59 5.53
CA HIS A 44 -1.12 -0.02 5.89
C HIS A 44 -1.27 -0.88 7.15
N ILE A 45 -1.02 -2.18 7.02
CA ILE A 45 -1.17 -3.15 8.13
C ILE A 45 0.17 -3.57 8.76
N GLY A 46 1.26 -2.86 8.42
CA GLY A 46 2.57 -3.04 9.05
C GLY A 46 3.41 -4.14 8.41
N HIS A 47 4.32 -4.69 9.21
CA HIS A 47 5.27 -5.71 8.77
C HIS A 47 4.94 -7.11 9.34
N ASN A 48 5.58 -8.14 8.79
CA ASN A 48 5.44 -9.53 9.23
C ASN A 48 4.01 -10.07 9.09
N ARG A 49 3.40 -9.94 7.90
CA ARG A 49 2.02 -10.38 7.64
C ARG A 49 1.96 -11.63 6.78
N SER A 50 1.17 -12.60 7.22
CA SER A 50 0.82 -13.77 6.43
C SER A 50 -0.07 -13.40 5.24
N ALA A 51 -0.05 -14.24 4.21
CA ALA A 51 -0.95 -14.08 3.06
C ALA A 51 -2.43 -14.03 3.48
N LYS A 52 -2.80 -14.82 4.51
CA LYS A 52 -4.15 -14.82 5.06
C LYS A 52 -4.52 -13.45 5.65
N GLU A 53 -3.68 -12.87 6.50
CA GLU A 53 -3.94 -11.55 7.09
C GLU A 53 -4.08 -10.45 6.02
N VAL A 54 -3.25 -10.50 4.97
CA VAL A 54 -3.33 -9.53 3.85
C VAL A 54 -4.64 -9.67 3.10
N VAL A 55 -5.09 -10.90 2.84
CA VAL A 55 -6.36 -11.17 2.14
C VAL A 55 -7.54 -10.75 3.00
N ASP A 56 -7.55 -11.11 4.29
CA ASP A 56 -8.62 -10.75 5.22
C ASP A 56 -8.78 -9.21 5.28
N ALA A 57 -7.67 -8.48 5.39
CA ALA A 57 -7.68 -7.01 5.36
C ALA A 57 -8.10 -6.39 4.02
N ALA A 58 -8.04 -7.13 2.91
CA ALA A 58 -8.42 -6.64 1.59
C ALA A 58 -9.89 -6.90 1.24
N ILE A 59 -10.57 -7.80 1.97
CA ILE A 59 -11.97 -8.17 1.72
C ILE A 59 -12.95 -7.54 2.72
N GLU A 60 -12.47 -7.09 3.89
CA GLU A 60 -13.23 -6.31 4.87
C GLU A 60 -13.30 -4.82 4.49
#